data_AF-A0A836HW95-F1
#
_entry.id   AF-A0A836HW95-F1
#
_cell.length_a   1.000
_cell.length_b   1.000
_cell.length_c   1.000
_cell.angle_alpha   90.00
_cell.angle_beta   90.00
_cell.angle_gamma   90.00
#
_symmetry.space_group_name_H-M   'P 1'
#
loop_
_entity.id
_entity.type
_entity.pdbx_description
1 polymer ?
#
loop_
_entity_poly.entity_id
_entity_poly.type
_entity_poly.pdbx_seq_one_letter_code
_entity_poly.pdbx_strand_id
1 'polypeptide(L)'
;MSAPARTNAEPGSAVEEESRKPAPKSLFQRCVCKWMDVVDYLSTSFLGGPRCIKFAHVINFQKCTTLFVCGAMMWRSGNFSATAMTYTALHGSYGLCWYLKHLVFPDPRWDPKITIASALCAFTAVLGPYWMIAYNAIMQGGERSNAALCAATVVYALGLAIMMGADGQKYFVLRERKGLIKDGFFARTRNPNYLGEVMIYGSFAFVSGRTSSWVILLTIWTGLFLPSMLCKDIRMSRHAGWKAYAARTGLFFPRIM
;
A
#
# COMPACT_ATOMS: atom_id res chain seq x y z
N MET A 1 -28.04 36.08 66.11
CA MET A 1 -29.07 36.31 65.07
C MET A 1 -28.35 37.04 63.93
N SER A 2 -28.11 36.53 62.73
CA SER A 2 -28.58 35.33 62.03
C SER A 2 -27.53 34.94 60.95
N ALA A 3 -27.59 33.67 60.56
CA ALA A 3 -26.62 32.89 59.77
C ALA A 3 -26.25 33.42 58.37
N PRO A 4 -25.13 32.94 57.76
CA PRO A 4 -24.77 33.23 56.39
C PRO A 4 -25.56 32.35 55.41
N ALA A 5 -26.16 32.95 54.39
CA ALA A 5 -26.86 32.24 53.34
C ALA A 5 -25.87 31.79 52.25
N ARG A 6 -25.69 30.47 52.14
CA ARG A 6 -25.11 29.78 50.99
C ARG A 6 -26.17 29.65 49.90
N THR A 7 -25.80 29.99 48.66
CA THR A 7 -26.41 29.52 47.42
C THR A 7 -25.48 29.92 46.28
N ASN A 8 -25.18 29.15 45.24
CA ASN A 8 -25.25 27.73 44.94
C ASN A 8 -24.42 27.63 43.66
N ALA A 9 -23.31 26.89 43.66
CA ALA A 9 -22.55 26.63 42.45
C ALA A 9 -23.44 25.88 41.45
N GLU A 10 -23.55 26.37 40.22
CA GLU A 10 -24.15 25.62 39.12
C GLU A 10 -23.33 24.33 38.92
N PRO A 11 -23.93 23.14 39.06
CA PRO A 11 -23.22 21.91 38.75
C PRO A 11 -23.10 21.84 37.22
N GLY A 12 -21.85 21.90 36.76
CA GLY A 12 -21.51 21.58 35.38
C GLY A 12 -22.17 20.26 34.98
N SER A 13 -22.92 20.30 33.88
CA SER A 13 -23.44 19.09 33.24
C SER A 13 -22.24 18.33 32.67
N ALA A 14 -21.63 17.52 33.54
CA ALA A 14 -20.70 16.50 33.16
C ALA A 14 -21.42 15.59 32.16
N VAL A 15 -20.91 15.65 30.95
CA VAL A 15 -21.25 14.78 29.84
C VAL A 15 -20.94 13.35 30.28
N GLU A 16 -21.96 12.58 30.68
CA GLU A 16 -21.90 11.12 30.54
C GLU A 16 -22.12 10.80 29.07
N GLU A 17 -21.04 10.87 28.29
CA GLU A 17 -20.96 10.24 26.98
C GLU A 17 -20.98 8.72 27.26
N GLU A 18 -22.19 8.19 27.42
CA GLU A 18 -22.46 6.78 27.53
C GLU A 18 -21.67 6.07 26.43
N SER A 19 -20.66 5.28 26.83
CA SER A 19 -19.80 4.49 25.97
C SER A 19 -20.67 3.51 25.18
N ARG A 20 -21.20 3.99 24.05
CA ARG A 20 -22.08 3.24 23.16
C ARG A 20 -21.29 2.06 22.64
N LYS A 21 -21.63 0.86 23.12
CA LYS A 21 -21.02 -0.39 22.66
C LYS A 21 -21.03 -0.39 21.12
N PRO A 22 -19.88 -0.65 20.47
CA PRO A 22 -19.79 -0.56 19.01
C PRO A 22 -20.82 -1.52 18.40
N ALA A 23 -21.59 -1.02 17.43
CA ALA A 23 -22.58 -1.83 16.72
C ALA A 23 -21.94 -3.13 16.19
N PRO A 24 -22.67 -4.26 16.22
CA PRO A 24 -22.12 -5.54 15.79
C PRO A 24 -21.66 -5.47 14.33
N LYS A 25 -20.44 -5.95 14.07
CA LYS A 25 -19.86 -5.97 12.71
C LYS A 25 -20.78 -6.73 11.75
N SER A 26 -20.99 -6.17 10.55
CA SER A 26 -21.72 -6.87 9.48
C SER A 26 -20.99 -8.14 9.05
N LEU A 27 -21.71 -9.10 8.44
CA LEU A 27 -21.10 -10.34 7.92
C LEU A 27 -19.90 -10.03 7.00
N PHE A 28 -20.08 -9.07 6.09
CA PHE A 28 -19.01 -8.58 5.22
C PHE A 28 -17.78 -8.09 5.99
N GLN A 29 -17.97 -7.24 7.00
CA GLN A 29 -16.87 -6.74 7.83
C GLN A 29 -16.15 -7.88 8.56
N ARG A 30 -16.87 -8.90 9.03
CA ARG A 30 -16.28 -10.08 9.67
C ARG A 30 -15.43 -10.88 8.69
N CYS A 31 -15.93 -11.12 7.47
CA CYS A 31 -15.17 -11.82 6.43
C CYS A 31 -13.88 -11.08 6.07
N VAL A 32 -13.95 -9.77 5.85
CA VAL A 32 -12.76 -8.94 5.56
C VAL A 32 -11.77 -8.97 6.71
N CYS A 33 -12.23 -8.80 7.96
CA CYS A 33 -11.34 -8.87 9.13
C CYS A 33 -10.67 -10.24 9.23
N LYS A 34 -11.44 -11.33 9.15
CA LYS A 34 -10.92 -12.70 9.26
C LYS A 34 -9.90 -13.02 8.17
N TRP A 35 -10.15 -12.58 6.93
CA TRP A 35 -9.17 -12.70 5.85
C TRP A 35 -7.88 -11.94 6.16
N MET A 36 -7.99 -10.70 6.65
CA MET A 36 -6.82 -9.92 7.05
C MET A 36 -6.07 -10.53 8.22
N ASP A 37 -6.76 -11.19 9.16
CA ASP A 37 -6.12 -11.92 10.26
C ASP A 37 -5.29 -13.11 9.74
N VAL A 38 -5.80 -13.83 8.71
CA VAL A 38 -5.03 -14.87 8.03
C VAL A 38 -3.80 -14.29 7.33
N VAL A 39 -3.97 -13.20 6.59
CA VAL A 39 -2.85 -12.51 5.91
C VAL A 39 -1.81 -12.03 6.92
N ASP A 40 -2.24 -11.47 8.06
CA ASP A 40 -1.35 -11.00 9.12
C ASP A 40 -0.59 -12.16 9.77
N TYR A 41 -1.26 -13.27 10.05
CA TYR A 41 -0.62 -14.49 10.53
C TYR A 41 0.45 -14.99 9.54
N LEU A 42 0.10 -15.11 8.25
CA LEU A 42 1.04 -15.54 7.20
C LEU A 42 2.23 -14.58 7.07
N SER A 43 1.99 -13.28 7.24
CA SER A 43 3.01 -12.24 7.05
C SER A 43 3.91 -12.01 8.26
N THR A 44 3.50 -12.41 9.47
CA THR A 44 4.23 -12.08 10.70
C THR A 44 4.68 -13.28 11.53
N SER A 45 3.89 -14.36 11.51
CA SER A 45 3.95 -15.42 12.52
C SER A 45 3.83 -16.83 11.94
N PHE A 46 3.94 -16.98 10.62
CA PHE A 46 3.74 -18.25 9.93
C PHE A 46 4.73 -19.29 10.46
N LEU A 47 4.22 -20.49 10.75
CA LEU A 47 4.95 -21.64 11.33
C LEU A 47 5.69 -21.35 12.65
N GLY A 48 5.47 -20.19 13.28
CA GLY A 48 6.14 -19.79 14.52
C GLY A 48 7.66 -19.59 14.37
N GLY A 49 8.39 -19.72 15.49
CA GLY A 49 9.85 -19.58 15.54
C GLY A 49 10.36 -18.15 15.83
N PRO A 50 11.69 -17.94 15.75
CA PRO A 50 12.30 -16.67 16.12
C PRO A 50 11.91 -15.54 15.15
N ARG A 51 11.55 -14.38 15.71
CA ARG A 51 11.27 -13.15 14.96
C ARG A 51 12.52 -12.28 14.88
N CYS A 52 13.42 -12.61 13.98
CA CYS A 52 14.74 -11.96 13.87
C CYS A 52 14.86 -10.96 12.71
N ILE A 53 14.03 -11.08 11.67
CA ILE A 53 14.13 -10.27 10.44
C ILE A 53 13.02 -9.23 10.43
N LYS A 54 13.35 -7.95 10.20
CA LYS A 54 12.32 -6.92 9.97
C LYS A 54 11.62 -7.17 8.64
N PHE A 55 10.30 -6.98 8.57
CA PHE A 55 9.56 -7.12 7.32
C PHE A 55 10.14 -6.20 6.22
N ALA A 56 10.52 -4.97 6.58
CA ALA A 56 11.17 -4.02 5.68
C ALA A 56 12.43 -4.60 5.01
N HIS A 57 13.22 -5.44 5.68
CA HIS A 57 14.43 -6.03 5.08
C HIS A 57 14.09 -6.95 3.89
N VAL A 58 13.02 -7.75 4.01
CA VAL A 58 12.58 -8.65 2.94
C VAL A 58 12.11 -7.85 1.73
N ILE A 59 11.31 -6.80 1.97
CA ILE A 59 10.80 -5.92 0.92
C ILE A 59 11.97 -5.18 0.26
N ASN A 60 12.84 -4.55 1.05
CA ASN A 60 13.97 -3.78 0.55
C ASN A 60 14.97 -4.66 -0.19
N PHE A 61 15.18 -5.91 0.23
CA PHE A 61 15.99 -6.87 -0.52
C PHE A 61 15.47 -7.03 -1.95
N GLN A 62 14.18 -7.34 -2.13
CA GLN A 62 13.59 -7.45 -3.46
C GLN A 62 13.70 -6.13 -4.24
N LYS A 63 13.34 -5.00 -3.61
CA LYS A 63 13.32 -3.68 -4.26
C LYS A 63 14.71 -3.24 -4.72
N CYS A 64 15.71 -3.30 -3.85
CA CYS A 64 17.07 -2.85 -4.16
C CYS A 64 17.77 -3.77 -5.17
N THR A 65 17.49 -5.08 -5.14
CA THR A 65 18.10 -6.03 -6.07
C THR A 65 17.43 -6.06 -7.44
N THR A 66 16.22 -5.51 -7.57
CA THR A 66 15.43 -5.57 -8.81
C THR A 66 16.16 -5.01 -10.03
N LEU A 67 16.84 -3.86 -9.90
CA LEU A 67 17.58 -3.27 -11.02
C LEU A 67 18.69 -4.22 -11.52
N PHE A 68 19.43 -4.82 -10.59
CA PHE A 68 20.49 -5.78 -10.90
C PHE A 68 19.93 -7.07 -11.50
N VAL A 69 18.81 -7.58 -10.97
CA VAL A 69 18.13 -8.77 -11.50
C VAL A 69 17.65 -8.53 -12.94
N CYS A 70 17.07 -7.37 -13.22
CA CYS A 70 16.67 -7.00 -14.59
C CYS A 70 17.88 -6.86 -15.52
N GLY A 71 18.95 -6.17 -15.08
CA GLY A 71 20.19 -6.05 -15.84
C GLY A 71 20.86 -7.40 -16.11
N ALA A 72 20.86 -8.31 -15.14
CA ALA A 72 21.37 -9.67 -15.30
C ALA A 72 20.54 -10.49 -16.30
N MET A 73 19.21 -10.34 -16.30
CA MET A 73 18.34 -10.96 -17.30
C MET A 73 18.64 -10.43 -18.71
N MET A 74 18.79 -9.10 -18.87
CA MET A 74 19.15 -8.49 -20.15
C MET A 74 20.50 -8.98 -20.67
N TRP A 75 21.51 -8.99 -19.80
CA TRP A 75 22.84 -9.47 -20.14
C TRP A 75 22.83 -10.95 -20.53
N ARG A 76 22.10 -11.79 -19.78
CA ARG A 76 22.00 -13.23 -20.05
C ARG A 76 21.24 -13.56 -21.33
N SER A 77 20.20 -12.82 -21.68
CA SER A 77 19.44 -13.05 -22.91
C SER A 77 20.01 -12.34 -24.13
N GLY A 78 20.92 -11.38 -23.94
CA GLY A 78 21.35 -10.44 -24.99
C GLY A 78 20.23 -9.48 -25.42
N ASN A 79 19.12 -9.40 -24.68
CA ASN A 79 17.98 -8.56 -25.04
C ASN A 79 18.13 -7.15 -24.49
N PHE A 80 18.57 -6.23 -25.35
CA PHE A 80 18.67 -4.79 -25.08
C PHE A 80 17.65 -3.97 -25.87
N SER A 81 16.51 -4.57 -26.21
CA SER A 81 15.47 -3.86 -26.95
C SER A 81 14.90 -2.67 -26.17
N ALA A 82 14.20 -1.78 -26.87
CA ALA A 82 13.50 -0.65 -26.25
C ALA A 82 12.55 -1.12 -25.14
N THR A 83 11.89 -2.27 -25.33
CA THR A 83 10.98 -2.86 -24.34
C THR A 83 11.73 -3.32 -23.09
N ALA A 84 12.81 -4.09 -23.25
CA ALA A 84 13.62 -4.59 -22.12
C ALA A 84 14.30 -3.46 -21.35
N MET A 85 14.86 -2.48 -22.05
CA MET A 85 15.47 -1.27 -21.47
C MET A 85 14.45 -0.45 -20.70
N THR A 86 13.28 -0.18 -21.30
CA THR A 86 12.21 0.57 -20.64
C THR A 86 11.72 -0.17 -19.41
N TYR A 87 11.42 -1.46 -19.51
CA TYR A 87 10.97 -2.25 -18.35
C TYR A 87 11.98 -2.18 -17.19
N THR A 88 13.26 -2.40 -17.50
CA THR A 88 14.35 -2.33 -16.52
C THR A 88 14.45 -0.97 -15.86
N ALA A 89 14.32 0.11 -16.64
CA ALA A 89 14.29 1.47 -16.12
C ALA A 89 13.09 1.66 -15.16
N LEU A 90 11.87 1.28 -15.55
CA LEU A 90 10.67 1.48 -14.74
C LEU A 90 10.70 0.67 -13.43
N HIS A 91 10.95 -0.64 -13.51
CA HIS A 91 10.92 -1.52 -12.33
C HIS A 91 12.15 -1.31 -11.43
N GLY A 92 13.33 -1.11 -12.04
CA GLY A 92 14.56 -0.81 -11.31
C GLY A 92 14.50 0.52 -10.57
N SER A 93 14.10 1.61 -11.24
CA SER A 93 13.96 2.92 -10.58
C SER A 93 12.87 2.91 -9.51
N TYR A 94 11.79 2.14 -9.67
CA TYR A 94 10.81 1.97 -8.61
C TYR A 94 11.42 1.35 -7.34
N GLY A 95 12.27 0.33 -7.51
CA GLY A 95 13.02 -0.27 -6.41
C GLY A 95 13.89 0.74 -5.65
N LEU A 96 14.58 1.61 -6.39
CA LEU A 96 15.41 2.69 -5.81
C LEU A 96 14.56 3.74 -5.08
N CYS A 97 13.46 4.21 -5.70
CA CYS A 97 12.55 5.17 -5.09
C CYS A 97 11.86 4.61 -3.83
N TRP A 98 11.53 3.32 -3.83
CA TRP A 98 11.01 2.65 -2.64
C TRP A 98 12.01 2.69 -1.48
N TYR A 99 13.28 2.38 -1.76
CA TYR A 99 14.31 2.42 -0.72
C TYR A 99 14.58 3.84 -0.24
N LEU A 100 14.60 4.83 -1.13
CA LEU A 100 14.67 6.24 -0.77
C LEU A 100 13.53 6.63 0.19
N LYS A 101 12.29 6.25 -0.14
CA LYS A 101 11.13 6.44 0.76
C LYS A 101 11.35 5.78 2.12
N HIS A 102 11.90 4.57 2.17
CA HIS A 102 12.20 3.89 3.43
C HIS A 102 13.20 4.68 4.29
N LEU A 103 14.16 5.37 3.69
CA LEU A 103 15.14 6.20 4.40
C LEU A 103 14.56 7.55 4.85
N VAL A 104 13.74 8.20 4.02
CA VAL A 104 13.28 9.58 4.26
C VAL A 104 11.98 9.64 5.08
N PHE A 105 11.03 8.74 4.81
CA PHE A 105 9.73 8.68 5.48
C PHE A 105 9.27 7.22 5.66
N PRO A 106 9.92 6.47 6.58
CA PRO A 106 9.63 5.05 6.78
C PRO A 106 8.18 4.79 7.19
N ASP A 107 7.60 3.69 6.69
CA ASP A 107 6.27 3.24 7.09
C ASP A 107 6.37 2.23 8.26
N PRO A 108 5.83 2.56 9.44
CA PRO A 108 5.88 1.69 10.62
C PRO A 108 5.24 0.31 10.41
N ARG A 109 4.40 0.14 9.38
CA ARG A 109 3.84 -1.17 9.00
C ARG A 109 4.92 -2.20 8.70
N TRP A 110 6.10 -1.78 8.25
CA TRP A 110 7.18 -2.68 7.83
C TRP A 110 8.26 -2.89 8.90
N ASP A 111 8.17 -2.21 10.03
CA ASP A 111 9.14 -2.32 11.13
C ASP A 111 9.07 -3.60 11.98
N PRO A 112 7.92 -4.27 12.17
CA PRO A 112 7.85 -5.47 12.98
C PRO A 112 8.82 -6.56 12.51
N LYS A 113 9.41 -7.28 13.48
CA LYS A 113 10.17 -8.49 13.20
C LYS A 113 9.21 -9.66 12.95
N ILE A 114 9.49 -10.41 11.90
CA ILE A 114 8.67 -11.53 11.42
C ILE A 114 9.44 -12.84 11.52
N THR A 115 8.73 -13.97 11.51
CA THR A 115 9.34 -15.30 11.49
C THR A 115 10.04 -15.55 10.15
N ILE A 116 11.02 -16.46 10.13
CA ILE A 116 11.73 -16.85 8.89
C ILE A 116 10.74 -17.40 7.86
N ALA A 117 9.79 -18.23 8.29
CA ALA A 117 8.77 -18.78 7.40
C ALA A 117 7.84 -17.68 6.84
N SER A 118 7.50 -16.65 7.64
CA SER A 118 6.80 -15.47 7.11
C SER A 118 7.63 -14.67 6.13
N ALA A 119 8.94 -14.51 6.35
CA ALA A 119 9.83 -13.85 5.40
C ALA A 119 9.87 -14.59 4.06
N LEU A 120 9.99 -15.92 4.09
CA LEU A 120 9.92 -16.76 2.89
C LEU A 120 8.56 -16.66 2.23
N CYS A 121 7.46 -16.74 2.98
CA CYS A 121 6.11 -16.60 2.46
C CYS A 121 5.88 -15.24 1.79
N ALA A 122 6.27 -14.15 2.43
CA ALA A 122 6.16 -12.80 1.87
C ALA A 122 6.98 -12.66 0.59
N PHE A 123 8.18 -13.26 0.54
CA PHE A 123 8.98 -13.28 -0.66
C PHE A 123 8.32 -14.11 -1.77
N THR A 124 7.98 -15.37 -1.53
CA THR A 124 7.48 -16.27 -2.58
C THR A 124 6.06 -15.97 -3.05
N ALA A 125 5.18 -15.54 -2.15
CA ALA A 125 3.77 -15.31 -2.46
C ALA A 125 3.48 -13.89 -2.97
N VAL A 126 4.35 -12.91 -2.67
CA VAL A 126 4.08 -11.49 -2.99
C VAL A 126 5.22 -10.85 -3.78
N LEU A 127 6.44 -10.80 -3.24
CA LEU A 127 7.51 -9.98 -3.80
C LEU A 127 8.19 -10.63 -5.02
N GLY A 128 8.55 -11.90 -4.93
CA GLY A 128 9.19 -12.70 -5.97
C GLY A 128 8.36 -12.82 -7.25
N PRO A 129 7.03 -13.02 -7.20
CA PRO A 129 6.19 -13.00 -8.39
C PRO A 129 6.32 -11.74 -9.25
N TYR A 130 6.68 -10.58 -8.69
CA TYR A 130 6.94 -9.39 -9.51
C TYR A 130 8.15 -9.54 -10.44
N TRP A 131 9.14 -10.36 -10.10
CA TRP A 131 10.25 -10.68 -11.02
C TRP A 131 9.83 -11.59 -12.16
N MET A 132 8.72 -12.34 -12.04
CA MET A 132 8.16 -13.06 -13.19
C MET A 132 7.61 -12.10 -14.24
N ILE A 133 7.13 -10.92 -13.85
CA ILE A 133 6.73 -9.87 -14.79
C ILE A 133 7.97 -9.36 -15.55
N ALA A 134 9.09 -9.21 -14.86
CA ALA A 134 10.36 -8.81 -15.46
C ALA A 134 10.91 -9.87 -16.41
N TYR A 135 10.85 -11.13 -16.00
CA TYR A 135 11.17 -12.27 -16.85
C TYR A 135 10.33 -12.27 -18.14
N ASN A 136 9.02 -12.05 -18.03
CA ASN A 136 8.13 -11.98 -19.19
C ASN A 136 8.52 -10.85 -20.16
N ALA A 137 8.91 -9.68 -19.64
CA ALA A 137 9.29 -8.54 -20.47
C ALA A 137 10.67 -8.72 -21.13
N ILE A 138 11.65 -9.25 -20.39
CA ILE A 138 13.06 -9.23 -20.80
C ILE A 138 13.47 -10.55 -21.45
N MET A 139 13.07 -11.70 -20.89
CA MET A 139 13.55 -13.01 -21.33
C MET A 139 12.71 -13.62 -22.45
N GLN A 140 11.43 -13.23 -22.58
CA GLN A 140 10.54 -13.81 -23.59
C GLN A 140 10.44 -12.99 -24.89
N GLY A 141 11.21 -11.90 -25.01
CA GLY A 141 11.41 -11.17 -26.28
C GLY A 141 10.18 -10.46 -26.86
N GLY A 142 9.19 -10.11 -26.03
CA GLY A 142 8.01 -9.37 -26.52
C GLY A 142 8.33 -7.90 -26.77
N GLU A 143 8.07 -7.40 -27.98
CA GLU A 143 8.26 -5.98 -28.30
C GLU A 143 6.98 -5.14 -28.16
N ARG A 144 7.16 -3.90 -27.68
CA ARG A 144 6.14 -2.87 -27.62
C ARG A 144 6.53 -1.70 -28.52
N SER A 145 5.53 -1.06 -29.12
CA SER A 145 5.76 0.16 -29.89
C SER A 145 6.24 1.31 -28.99
N ASN A 146 6.97 2.26 -29.57
CA ASN A 146 7.42 3.45 -28.84
C ASN A 146 6.26 4.23 -28.21
N ALA A 147 5.10 4.29 -28.88
CA ALA A 147 3.90 4.91 -28.34
C ALA A 147 3.40 4.18 -27.07
N ALA A 148 3.40 2.84 -27.08
CA ALA A 148 3.03 2.03 -25.93
C ALA A 148 4.02 2.21 -24.76
N LEU A 149 5.33 2.24 -25.05
CA LEU A 149 6.37 2.49 -24.05
C LEU A 149 6.29 3.90 -23.45
N CYS A 150 6.00 4.91 -24.28
CA CYS A 150 5.77 6.27 -23.84
C CYS A 150 4.55 6.35 -22.90
N ALA A 151 3.40 5.79 -23.32
CA ALA A 151 2.20 5.76 -22.49
C ALA A 151 2.43 5.05 -21.15
N ALA A 152 3.13 3.90 -21.16
CA ALA A 152 3.48 3.18 -19.95
C ALA A 152 4.37 4.01 -19.00
N THR A 153 5.34 4.74 -19.56
CA THR A 153 6.24 5.62 -18.81
C THR A 153 5.48 6.78 -18.16
N VAL A 154 4.51 7.38 -18.87
CA VAL A 154 3.65 8.43 -18.31
C VAL A 154 2.81 7.88 -17.15
N VAL A 155 2.17 6.73 -17.33
CA VAL A 155 1.38 6.08 -16.27
C VAL A 155 2.24 5.73 -15.06
N TYR A 156 3.45 5.21 -15.30
CA TYR A 156 4.44 4.93 -14.28
C TYR A 156 4.81 6.19 -13.48
N ALA A 157 5.18 7.28 -14.17
CA ALA A 157 5.64 8.51 -13.53
C ALA A 157 4.54 9.14 -12.67
N LEU A 158 3.30 9.19 -13.17
CA LEU A 158 2.14 9.65 -12.40
C LEU A 158 1.88 8.73 -11.20
N GLY A 159 1.93 7.41 -11.40
CA GLY A 159 1.74 6.44 -10.33
C GLY A 159 2.77 6.58 -9.21
N LEU A 160 4.05 6.76 -9.58
CA LEU A 160 5.15 6.99 -8.65
C LEU A 160 4.95 8.29 -7.87
N ALA A 161 4.62 9.39 -8.54
CA ALA A 161 4.38 10.68 -7.90
C ALA A 161 3.22 10.61 -6.90
N ILE A 162 2.10 9.97 -7.28
CA ILE A 162 0.94 9.79 -6.40
C ILE A 162 1.31 8.91 -5.20
N MET A 163 2.01 7.81 -5.41
CA MET A 163 2.40 6.90 -4.32
C MET A 163 3.36 7.56 -3.33
N MET A 164 4.44 8.18 -3.83
CA MET A 164 5.42 8.88 -3.00
C MET A 164 4.77 10.04 -2.25
N GLY A 165 3.99 10.86 -2.94
CA GLY A 165 3.31 12.02 -2.36
C GLY A 165 2.28 11.63 -1.31
N ALA A 166 1.49 10.58 -1.55
CA ALA A 166 0.52 10.07 -0.60
C ALA A 166 1.18 9.53 0.67
N ASP A 167 2.22 8.69 0.54
CA ASP A 167 2.90 8.15 1.71
C ASP A 167 3.71 9.20 2.46
N GLY A 168 4.32 10.15 1.76
CA GLY A 168 4.97 11.31 2.37
C GLY A 168 3.98 12.18 3.15
N GLN A 169 2.86 12.57 2.53
CA GLN A 169 1.79 13.31 3.22
C GLN A 169 1.29 12.55 4.44
N LYS A 170 1.05 11.23 4.30
CA LYS A 170 0.63 10.37 5.41
C LYS A 170 1.64 10.40 6.56
N TYR A 171 2.91 10.20 6.26
CA TYR A 171 3.99 10.17 7.26
C TYR A 171 4.11 11.50 8.01
N PHE A 172 4.31 12.61 7.28
CA PHE A 172 4.55 13.90 7.92
C PHE A 172 3.31 14.40 8.67
N VAL A 173 2.11 14.29 8.09
CA VAL A 173 0.89 14.75 8.77
C VAL A 173 0.61 13.93 10.02
N LEU A 174 0.75 12.60 9.98
CA LEU A 174 0.47 11.77 11.16
C LEU A 174 1.52 11.90 12.27
N ARG A 175 2.73 12.36 11.94
CA ARG A 175 3.75 12.71 12.93
C ARG A 175 3.36 13.95 13.72
N GLU A 176 2.82 14.97 13.05
CA GLU A 176 2.41 16.22 13.70
C GLU A 176 1.02 16.15 14.34
N ARG A 177 0.08 15.40 13.73
CA ARG A 177 -1.30 15.27 14.24
C ARG A 177 -1.93 13.92 13.95
N LYS A 178 -2.62 13.35 14.95
CA LYS A 178 -3.41 12.13 14.77
C LYS A 178 -4.79 12.45 14.19
N GLY A 179 -5.28 11.62 13.27
CA GLY A 179 -6.65 11.72 12.76
C GLY A 179 -6.78 11.42 11.27
N LEU A 180 -7.94 11.77 10.70
CA LEU A 180 -8.21 11.61 9.27
C LEU A 180 -7.49 12.71 8.46
N ILE A 181 -6.73 12.30 7.46
CA ILE A 181 -6.18 13.19 6.44
C ILE A 181 -7.25 13.37 5.36
N LYS A 182 -7.69 14.60 5.12
CA LYS A 182 -8.87 14.91 4.29
C LYS A 182 -8.58 15.88 3.13
N ASP A 183 -7.31 16.19 2.92
CA ASP A 183 -6.76 17.15 1.96
C ASP A 183 -5.65 16.52 1.10
N GLY A 184 -5.08 17.28 0.16
CA GLY A 184 -4.00 16.82 -0.71
C GLY A 184 -4.34 15.54 -1.49
N PHE A 185 -3.43 14.56 -1.49
CA PHE A 185 -3.62 13.27 -2.18
C PHE A 185 -4.83 12.48 -1.64
N PHE A 186 -5.21 12.70 -0.38
CA PHE A 186 -6.33 12.03 0.27
C PHE A 186 -7.66 12.79 0.09
N ALA A 187 -7.68 13.93 -0.62
CA ALA A 187 -8.86 14.79 -0.74
C ALA A 187 -10.02 14.13 -1.50
N ARG A 188 -9.72 13.29 -2.50
CA ARG A 188 -10.70 12.70 -3.43
C ARG A 188 -10.70 11.16 -3.46
N THR A 189 -9.66 10.52 -2.95
CA THR A 189 -9.58 9.06 -2.77
C THR A 189 -9.04 8.75 -1.39
N ARG A 190 -9.52 7.66 -0.79
CA ARG A 190 -9.05 7.19 0.52
C ARG A 190 -7.79 6.35 0.43
N ASN A 191 -7.42 5.90 -0.78
CA ASN A 191 -6.30 4.99 -1.01
C ASN A 191 -5.40 5.46 -2.16
N PRO A 192 -4.91 6.73 -2.14
CA PRO A 192 -4.08 7.26 -3.23
C PRO A 192 -2.77 6.48 -3.39
N ASN A 193 -2.16 6.02 -2.29
CA ASN A 193 -0.94 5.21 -2.35
C ASN A 193 -1.16 3.89 -3.13
N TYR A 194 -2.28 3.20 -2.89
CA TYR A 194 -2.65 1.99 -3.62
C TYR A 194 -2.96 2.29 -5.08
N LEU A 195 -3.61 3.42 -5.38
CA LEU A 195 -3.84 3.87 -6.76
C LEU A 195 -2.51 4.05 -7.50
N GLY A 196 -1.55 4.75 -6.88
CA GLY A 196 -0.22 4.92 -7.42
C GLY A 196 0.51 3.59 -7.65
N GLU A 197 0.46 2.67 -6.67
CA GLU A 197 1.05 1.33 -6.84
C GLU A 197 0.39 0.53 -7.98
N VAL A 198 -0.94 0.58 -8.11
CA VAL A 198 -1.65 -0.08 -9.22
C VAL A 198 -1.23 0.50 -10.57
N MET A 199 -1.02 1.82 -10.68
CA MET A 199 -0.51 2.45 -11.91
C MET A 199 0.92 2.00 -12.23
N ILE A 200 1.81 1.99 -11.23
CA ILE A 200 3.20 1.54 -11.38
C ILE A 200 3.24 0.08 -11.86
N TYR A 201 2.63 -0.85 -11.12
CA TYR A 201 2.68 -2.26 -11.49
C TYR A 201 1.88 -2.55 -12.76
N GLY A 202 0.77 -1.84 -12.99
CA GLY A 202 0.00 -1.90 -14.23
C GLY A 202 0.84 -1.54 -15.45
N SER A 203 1.72 -0.53 -15.33
CA SER A 203 2.69 -0.21 -16.38
C SER A 203 3.66 -1.37 -16.65
N PHE A 204 4.10 -2.08 -15.61
CA PHE A 204 5.00 -3.23 -15.76
C PHE A 204 4.32 -4.39 -16.49
N ALA A 205 3.10 -4.76 -16.08
CA ALA A 205 2.34 -5.82 -16.75
C ALA A 205 1.93 -5.44 -18.18
N PHE A 206 1.69 -4.15 -18.43
CA PHE A 206 1.46 -3.65 -19.77
C PHE A 206 2.71 -3.80 -20.64
N VAL A 207 3.87 -3.33 -20.17
CA VAL A 207 5.14 -3.44 -20.91
C VAL A 207 5.51 -4.89 -21.16
N SER A 208 5.32 -5.79 -20.19
CA SER A 208 5.67 -7.21 -20.34
C SER A 208 4.86 -7.96 -21.39
N GLY A 209 3.68 -7.45 -21.78
CA GLY A 209 2.87 -8.01 -22.86
C GLY A 209 2.32 -9.41 -22.64
N ARG A 210 2.41 -9.95 -21.43
CA ARG A 210 1.95 -11.31 -21.09
C ARG A 210 0.78 -11.29 -20.12
N THR A 211 -0.27 -12.04 -20.44
CA THR A 211 -1.45 -12.23 -19.57
C THR A 211 -1.09 -12.76 -18.18
N SER A 212 -0.08 -13.63 -18.08
CA SER A 212 0.42 -14.14 -16.79
C SER A 212 0.87 -13.02 -15.84
N SER A 213 1.37 -11.90 -16.38
CA SER A 213 1.73 -10.73 -15.57
C SER A 213 0.50 -10.08 -14.94
N TRP A 214 -0.59 -9.97 -15.69
CA TRP A 214 -1.85 -9.44 -15.18
C TRP A 214 -2.48 -10.37 -14.14
N VAL A 215 -2.39 -11.69 -14.33
CA VAL A 215 -2.85 -12.67 -13.33
C VAL A 215 -2.14 -12.46 -11.99
N ILE A 216 -0.80 -12.32 -12.00
CA ILE A 216 -0.01 -12.02 -10.80
C ILE A 216 -0.53 -10.75 -10.10
N LEU A 217 -0.72 -9.66 -10.86
CA LEU A 217 -1.20 -8.40 -10.28
C LEU A 217 -2.61 -8.51 -9.73
N LEU A 218 -3.53 -9.13 -10.46
CA LEU A 218 -4.92 -9.30 -10.02
C LEU A 218 -5.00 -10.14 -8.75
N THR A 219 -4.17 -11.18 -8.60
CA THR A 219 -4.08 -11.94 -7.35
C THR A 219 -3.65 -11.05 -6.18
N ILE A 220 -2.62 -10.20 -6.34
CA ILE A 220 -2.20 -9.31 -5.26
C ILE A 220 -3.24 -8.21 -4.99
N TRP A 221 -3.83 -7.63 -6.03
CA TRP A 221 -4.79 -6.54 -5.87
C TRP A 221 -6.08 -7.01 -5.19
N THR A 222 -6.55 -8.22 -5.52
CA THR A 222 -7.77 -8.79 -4.92
C THR A 222 -7.50 -9.47 -3.56
N GLY A 223 -6.37 -10.17 -3.41
CA GLY A 223 -6.03 -10.89 -2.19
C GLY A 223 -5.42 -10.01 -1.10
N LEU A 224 -4.73 -8.92 -1.45
CA LEU A 224 -4.01 -8.08 -0.49
C LEU A 224 -4.48 -6.63 -0.49
N PHE A 225 -4.51 -5.96 -1.65
CA PHE A 225 -4.78 -4.51 -1.69
C PHE A 225 -6.22 -4.21 -1.30
N LEU A 226 -7.20 -4.80 -1.99
CA LEU A 226 -8.62 -4.54 -1.75
C LEU A 226 -9.03 -4.86 -0.30
N PRO A 227 -8.70 -6.03 0.28
CA PRO A 227 -9.00 -6.31 1.68
C PRO A 227 -8.29 -5.36 2.65
N SER A 228 -7.05 -4.96 2.35
CA SER A 228 -6.34 -3.95 3.15
C SER A 228 -7.02 -2.58 3.11
N MET A 229 -7.50 -2.14 1.94
CA MET A 229 -8.25 -0.90 1.77
C MET A 229 -9.57 -0.94 2.57
N LEU A 230 -10.32 -2.03 2.48
CA LEU A 230 -11.58 -2.22 3.19
C LEU A 230 -11.38 -2.29 4.72
N CYS A 231 -10.39 -3.04 5.18
CA CYS A 231 -10.06 -3.12 6.61
C CYS A 231 -9.57 -1.77 7.15
N LYS A 232 -8.82 -1.00 6.34
CA LYS A 232 -8.45 0.38 6.68
C LYS A 232 -9.71 1.26 6.82
N ASP A 233 -10.64 1.20 5.88
CA ASP A 233 -11.91 1.94 5.94
C ASP A 233 -12.73 1.59 7.19
N ILE A 234 -12.83 0.30 7.55
CA ILE A 234 -13.52 -0.14 8.77
C ILE A 234 -12.87 0.50 10.02
N ARG A 235 -11.54 0.57 10.08
CA ARG A 235 -10.83 1.21 11.20
C ARG A 235 -11.05 2.73 11.19
N MET A 236 -10.91 3.37 10.03
CA MET A 236 -11.11 4.81 9.86
C MET A 236 -12.55 5.26 10.16
N SER A 237 -13.53 4.35 10.01
CA SER A 237 -14.95 4.65 10.24
C SER A 237 -15.31 5.09 11.66
N ARG A 238 -14.40 4.84 12.60
CA ARG A 238 -14.53 5.19 14.02
C ARG A 238 -14.14 6.64 14.32
N HIS A 239 -13.48 7.32 13.39
CA HIS A 239 -13.05 8.71 13.62
C HIS A 239 -14.17 9.71 13.36
N ALA A 240 -14.18 10.78 14.16
CA ALA A 240 -15.05 11.94 13.92
C ALA A 240 -14.84 12.51 12.50
N GLY A 241 -15.94 12.86 11.83
CA GLY A 241 -15.92 13.38 10.46
C GLY A 241 -15.76 12.31 9.36
N TRP A 242 -15.68 11.01 9.70
CA TRP A 242 -15.61 9.94 8.70
C TRP A 242 -16.75 9.97 7.69
N LYS A 243 -18.00 10.10 8.15
CA LYS A 243 -19.18 10.07 7.27
C LYS A 243 -19.09 11.13 6.17
N ALA A 244 -18.77 12.38 6.55
CA ALA A 244 -18.59 13.48 5.59
C ALA A 244 -17.40 13.24 4.64
N TYR A 245 -16.29 12.70 5.16
CA TYR A 245 -15.11 12.39 4.36
C TYR A 245 -15.37 11.27 3.33
N ALA A 246 -16.00 10.16 3.75
CA ALA A 246 -16.38 9.06 2.88
C ALA A 246 -17.43 9.49 1.84
N ALA A 247 -18.33 10.43 2.17
CA ALA A 247 -19.33 10.96 1.26
C ALA A 247 -18.75 11.82 0.12
N ARG A 248 -17.48 12.26 0.20
CA ARG A 248 -16.81 13.04 -0.86
C ARG A 248 -15.59 12.37 -1.47
N THR A 249 -15.28 11.14 -1.05
CA THR A 249 -14.11 10.39 -1.54
C THR A 249 -14.48 9.01 -2.05
N GLY A 250 -13.78 8.55 -3.08
CA GLY A 250 -13.86 7.14 -3.49
C GLY A 250 -13.03 6.24 -2.58
N LEU A 251 -13.30 4.93 -2.60
CA LEU A 251 -12.42 3.96 -1.95
C LEU A 251 -11.06 3.93 -2.66
N PHE A 252 -11.07 3.69 -3.97
CA PHE A 252 -9.87 3.54 -4.79
C PHE A 252 -9.79 4.65 -5.86
N PHE A 253 -10.79 4.72 -6.75
CA PHE A 253 -10.86 5.78 -7.76
C PHE A 253 -11.19 7.15 -7.14
N PRO A 254 -10.53 8.24 -7.55
CA PRO A 254 -10.86 9.58 -7.08
C PRO A 254 -12.29 9.99 -7.46
N ARG A 255 -13.00 10.68 -6.57
CA ARG A 255 -14.23 11.38 -6.94
C ARG A 255 -13.89 12.71 -7.59
N ILE A 256 -14.30 12.88 -8.85
CA ILE A 256 -13.98 14.06 -9.67
C ILE A 256 -15.03 15.17 -9.50
N MET A 257 -16.11 14.90 -8.76
CA MET A 257 -17.17 15.85 -8.42
C MET A 257 -17.34 15.84 -6.90
#